data_AF-G1UVI2-F1
#
_entry.id   AF-G1UVI2-F1
#
_cell.length_a   1.000
_cell.length_b   1.000
_cell.length_c   1.000
_cell.angle_alpha   90.00
_cell.angle_beta   90.00
_cell.angle_gamma   90.00
#
_symmetry.space_group_name_H-M   'P 1'
#
loop_
_entity.id
_entity.type
_entity.pdbx_description
1 polymer ?
#
loop_
_entity_poly.entity_id
_entity_poly.type
_entity_poly.pdbx_seq_one_letter_code
_entity_poly.pdbx_strand_id
1 'polypeptide(L)'
;MADHADEPTVYRQLSTDMRQGLKDIYQQISTASSDQASPVPETDALFHEASDQLGEVLKATETATMSIMEIVEKHLDLQAESAELLAAVREGTATECQKARLAEINSQLGDDLTSLLTTLSFQDITGQRIKRVVAALNKIENSVVELYVSSGLIMDGAEKDPAKNAQALKEEASKAVEDFRQNRKVVSSLNGPKKGVSQGAIDDMLAQLGM
;
A
#
# COMPACT_ATOMS: atom_id res chain seq x y z
N MET A 1 6.86 11.33 27.32
CA MET A 1 7.36 9.98 27.00
C MET A 1 6.30 9.36 26.13
N ALA A 2 6.53 9.41 24.81
CA ALA A 2 5.51 9.13 23.80
C ALA A 2 5.47 7.64 23.47
N ASP A 3 4.24 7.19 23.29
CA ASP A 3 3.74 5.84 23.07
C ASP A 3 3.96 5.45 21.59
N HIS A 4 4.91 4.55 21.31
CA HIS A 4 5.28 4.15 19.93
C HIS A 4 5.21 2.63 19.70
N ALA A 5 4.51 1.88 20.54
CA ALA A 5 4.44 0.41 20.43
C ALA A 5 3.26 -0.12 19.59
N ASP A 6 2.29 0.72 19.19
CA ASP A 6 0.98 0.25 18.71
C ASP A 6 0.72 0.30 17.19
N GLU A 7 1.56 0.96 16.38
CA GLU A 7 1.33 0.95 14.92
C GLU A 7 1.48 -0.44 14.27
N PRO A 8 2.53 -1.25 14.53
CA PRO A 8 2.66 -2.56 13.91
C PRO A 8 1.62 -3.58 14.39
N THR A 9 0.99 -3.37 15.55
CA THR A 9 -0.09 -4.24 16.08
C THR A 9 -1.41 -3.94 15.38
N VAL A 10 -1.74 -2.66 15.17
CA VAL A 10 -2.97 -2.25 14.45
C VAL A 10 -3.00 -2.78 13.02
N TYR A 11 -1.88 -2.68 12.27
CA TYR A 11 -1.84 -3.21 10.89
C TYR A 11 -1.93 -4.73 10.84
N ARG A 12 -1.30 -5.44 11.79
CA ARG A 12 -1.42 -6.90 11.90
C ARG A 12 -2.83 -7.31 12.24
N GLN A 13 -3.48 -6.60 13.14
CA GLN A 13 -4.85 -6.88 13.54
C GLN A 13 -5.82 -6.64 12.39
N LEU A 14 -5.72 -5.50 11.71
CA LEU A 14 -6.52 -5.21 10.50
C LEU A 14 -6.29 -6.25 9.40
N SER A 15 -5.05 -6.69 9.18
CA SER A 15 -4.75 -7.75 8.20
C SER A 15 -5.36 -9.11 8.59
N THR A 16 -5.43 -9.39 9.88
CA THR A 16 -6.03 -10.62 10.43
C THR A 16 -7.54 -10.58 10.26
N ASP A 17 -8.17 -9.45 10.58
CA ASP A 17 -9.60 -9.23 10.44
C ASP A 17 -10.04 -9.31 8.97
N MET A 18 -9.27 -8.71 8.05
CA MET A 18 -9.54 -8.81 6.61
C MET A 18 -9.43 -10.24 6.09
N ARG A 19 -8.42 -11.01 6.51
CA ARG A 19 -8.29 -12.44 6.15
C ARG A 19 -9.43 -13.27 6.68
N GLN A 20 -9.81 -13.05 7.93
CA GLN A 20 -10.91 -13.78 8.54
C GLN A 20 -12.23 -13.47 7.81
N GLY A 21 -12.52 -12.20 7.51
CA GLY A 21 -13.68 -11.82 6.72
C GLY A 21 -13.71 -12.45 5.33
N LEU A 22 -12.56 -12.50 4.63
CA LEU A 22 -12.45 -13.13 3.31
C LEU A 22 -12.69 -14.65 3.38
N LYS A 23 -12.14 -15.29 4.41
CA LYS A 23 -12.31 -16.71 4.68
C LYS A 23 -13.76 -17.05 5.03
N ASP A 24 -14.42 -16.21 5.81
CA ASP A 24 -15.82 -16.37 6.21
C ASP A 24 -16.76 -16.24 5.01
N ILE A 25 -16.54 -15.22 4.16
CA ILE A 25 -17.26 -15.02 2.89
C ILE A 25 -17.07 -16.26 2.00
N TYR A 26 -15.84 -16.76 1.87
CA TYR A 26 -15.55 -17.94 1.07
C TYR A 26 -16.18 -19.23 1.63
N GLN A 27 -16.20 -19.40 2.95
CA GLN A 27 -16.84 -20.55 3.59
C GLN A 27 -18.35 -20.54 3.37
N GLN A 28 -19.00 -19.39 3.53
CA GLN A 28 -20.44 -19.23 3.26
C GLN A 28 -20.78 -19.50 1.80
N ILE A 29 -19.92 -19.05 0.89
CA ILE A 29 -20.08 -19.26 -0.55
C ILE A 29 -19.83 -20.72 -0.96
N SER A 30 -18.81 -21.37 -0.40
CA SER A 30 -18.52 -22.78 -0.71
C SER A 30 -19.53 -23.76 -0.10
N THR A 31 -20.17 -23.40 1.02
CA THR A 31 -21.31 -24.16 1.54
C THR A 31 -22.56 -23.99 0.68
N ALA A 32 -22.73 -22.85 0.00
CA ALA A 32 -23.81 -22.65 -0.97
C ALA A 32 -23.55 -23.33 -2.33
N SER A 33 -22.30 -23.37 -2.78
CA SER A 33 -21.87 -23.98 -4.04
C SER A 33 -21.15 -25.31 -3.77
N SER A 34 -21.92 -26.36 -3.46
CA SER A 34 -21.34 -27.69 -3.25
C SER A 34 -20.58 -28.16 -4.51
N ASP A 35 -19.30 -28.48 -4.29
CA ASP A 35 -18.28 -29.01 -5.19
C ASP A 35 -17.48 -28.03 -6.09
N GLN A 36 -16.20 -27.90 -5.72
CA GLN A 36 -15.02 -27.49 -6.49
C GLN A 36 -14.93 -26.04 -7.03
N ALA A 37 -14.09 -25.23 -6.38
CA ALA A 37 -12.81 -24.74 -6.93
C ALA A 37 -12.15 -23.76 -5.94
N SER A 38 -10.94 -24.06 -5.47
CA SER A 38 -10.18 -23.23 -4.52
C SER A 38 -9.18 -22.30 -5.20
N PRO A 39 -9.38 -20.97 -5.17
CA PRO A 39 -8.34 -19.97 -5.39
C PRO A 39 -7.72 -19.45 -4.06
N VAL A 40 -8.11 -20.04 -2.91
CA VAL A 40 -7.69 -19.68 -1.55
C VAL A 40 -6.16 -19.49 -1.40
N PRO A 41 -5.29 -20.37 -1.94
CA PRO A 41 -3.85 -20.24 -1.72
C PRO A 41 -3.27 -18.95 -2.34
N GLU A 42 -3.82 -18.52 -3.47
CA GLU A 42 -3.24 -17.44 -4.27
C GLU A 42 -3.63 -16.06 -3.71
N THR A 43 -4.87 -15.90 -3.25
CA THR A 43 -5.33 -14.63 -2.66
C THR A 43 -4.71 -14.40 -1.27
N ASP A 44 -4.62 -15.45 -0.43
CA ASP A 44 -3.95 -15.37 0.87
C ASP A 44 -2.45 -15.05 0.72
N ALA A 45 -1.78 -15.62 -0.29
CA ALA A 45 -0.39 -15.31 -0.60
C ALA A 45 -0.21 -13.83 -1.01
N LEU A 46 -1.10 -13.30 -1.86
CA LEU A 46 -1.07 -11.89 -2.26
C LEU A 46 -1.29 -10.94 -1.07
N PHE A 47 -2.14 -11.31 -0.10
CA PHE A 47 -2.32 -10.55 1.13
C PHE A 47 -1.07 -10.55 2.00
N HIS A 48 -0.41 -11.71 2.15
CA HIS A 48 0.86 -11.80 2.88
C HIS A 48 1.92 -10.93 2.22
N GLU A 49 2.09 -11.07 0.90
CA GLU A 49 3.05 -10.28 0.14
C GLU A 49 2.79 -8.78 0.29
N ALA A 50 1.54 -8.33 0.14
CA ALA A 50 1.18 -6.92 0.30
C ALA A 50 1.49 -6.40 1.71
N SER A 51 1.21 -7.19 2.74
CA SER A 51 1.47 -6.82 4.14
C SER A 51 2.97 -6.73 4.43
N ASP A 52 3.74 -7.69 3.96
CA ASP A 52 5.21 -7.71 4.13
C ASP A 52 5.85 -6.52 3.40
N GLN A 53 5.41 -6.22 2.17
CA GLN A 53 5.91 -5.07 1.43
C GLN A 53 5.61 -3.74 2.12
N LEU A 54 4.42 -3.57 2.72
CA LEU A 54 4.09 -2.39 3.52
C LEU A 54 4.94 -2.27 4.78
N GLY A 55 5.20 -3.39 5.48
CA GLY A 55 6.08 -3.42 6.65
C GLY A 55 7.51 -2.99 6.32
N GLU A 56 8.05 -3.47 5.19
CA GLU A 56 9.37 -3.07 4.70
C GLU A 56 9.43 -1.59 4.30
N VAL A 57 8.36 -1.07 3.69
CA VAL A 57 8.23 0.36 3.39
C VAL A 57 8.31 1.19 4.66
N LEU A 58 7.54 0.83 5.69
CA LEU A 58 7.51 1.55 6.96
C LEU A 58 8.90 1.55 7.61
N LYS A 59 9.53 0.39 7.72
CA LYS A 59 10.88 0.27 8.29
C LYS A 59 11.93 1.08 7.51
N ALA A 60 11.89 1.05 6.19
CA ALA A 60 12.79 1.83 5.35
C ALA A 60 12.56 3.34 5.54
N THR A 61 11.30 3.77 5.63
CA THR A 61 10.96 5.19 5.86
C THR A 61 11.41 5.66 7.23
N GLU A 62 11.24 4.86 8.28
CA GLU A 62 11.69 5.17 9.63
C GLU A 62 13.21 5.29 9.69
N THR A 63 13.93 4.28 9.15
CA THR A 63 15.39 4.25 9.14
C THR A 63 15.96 5.47 8.42
N ALA A 64 15.44 5.76 7.22
CA ALA A 64 15.92 6.91 6.46
C ALA A 64 15.59 8.25 7.14
N THR A 65 14.42 8.36 7.75
CA THR A 65 14.03 9.58 8.49
C THR A 65 14.96 9.80 9.68
N MET A 66 15.26 8.75 10.45
CA MET A 66 16.19 8.83 11.58
C MET A 66 17.59 9.24 11.13
N SER A 67 18.12 8.63 10.06
CA SER A 67 19.43 9.04 9.50
C SER A 67 19.43 10.48 8.99
N ILE A 68 18.35 10.96 8.38
CA ILE A 68 18.24 12.37 7.95
C ILE A 68 18.24 13.29 9.17
N MET A 69 17.50 12.95 10.23
CA MET A 69 17.47 13.74 11.47
C MET A 69 18.86 13.83 12.10
N GLU A 70 19.59 12.71 12.22
CA GLU A 70 20.96 12.69 12.75
C GLU A 70 21.91 13.58 11.95
N ILE A 71 21.85 13.54 10.62
CA ILE A 71 22.67 14.40 9.74
C ILE A 71 22.31 15.87 9.94
N VAL A 72 21.02 16.20 10.01
CA VAL A 72 20.55 17.58 10.17
C VAL A 72 20.91 18.13 11.56
N GLU A 73 20.80 17.34 12.62
CA GLU A 73 21.23 17.72 13.97
C GLU A 73 22.74 18.03 14.00
N LYS A 74 23.56 17.13 13.44
CA LYS A 74 25.01 17.37 13.28
C LYS A 74 25.29 18.66 12.49
N HIS A 75 24.54 18.92 11.42
CA HIS A 75 24.67 20.14 10.63
C HIS A 75 24.38 21.41 11.44
N LEU A 76 23.36 21.39 12.31
CA LEU A 76 23.02 22.54 13.15
C LEU A 76 24.16 22.87 14.12
N ASP A 77 24.76 21.85 14.74
CA ASP A 77 25.90 22.02 15.64
C ASP A 77 27.13 22.56 14.90
N LEU A 78 27.47 21.96 13.75
CA LEU A 78 28.58 22.41 12.90
C LEU A 78 28.36 23.82 12.36
N GLN A 79 27.12 24.19 12.03
CA GLN A 79 26.78 25.54 11.60
C GLN A 79 26.98 26.56 12.72
N ALA A 80 26.58 26.23 13.95
CA ALA A 80 26.81 27.09 15.11
C ALA A 80 28.30 27.30 15.37
N GLU A 81 29.09 26.21 15.37
CA GLU A 81 30.56 26.27 15.50
C GLU A 81 31.18 27.13 14.39
N SER A 82 30.76 26.92 13.13
CA SER A 82 31.22 27.69 11.98
C SER A 82 30.92 29.18 12.11
N ALA A 83 29.77 29.56 12.68
CA ALA A 83 29.40 30.95 12.89
C ALA A 83 30.33 31.66 13.90
N GLU A 84 30.70 30.98 15.00
CA GLU A 84 31.66 31.49 15.99
C GLU A 84 33.06 31.66 15.38
N LEU A 85 33.52 30.66 14.63
CA LEU A 85 34.81 30.71 13.93
C LEU A 85 34.86 31.81 12.88
N LEU A 86 33.77 32.02 12.13
CA LEU A 86 33.64 33.11 11.16
C LEU A 86 33.69 34.50 11.83
N ALA A 87 33.13 34.65 13.02
CA ALA A 87 33.23 35.91 13.78
C ALA A 87 34.69 36.21 14.13
N ALA A 88 35.43 35.24 14.67
CA ALA A 88 36.86 35.40 14.98
C ALA A 88 37.70 35.70 13.72
N VAL A 89 37.34 35.13 12.57
CA VAL A 89 38.00 35.45 11.28
C VAL A 89 37.73 36.91 10.87
N ARG A 90 36.49 37.39 11.01
CA ARG A 90 36.11 38.76 10.67
C ARG A 90 36.78 39.80 11.58
N GLU A 91 36.98 39.46 12.85
CA GLU A 91 37.68 40.31 13.82
C GLU A 91 39.20 40.26 13.68
N GLY A 92 39.73 39.37 12.84
CA GLY A 92 41.17 39.17 12.66
C GLY A 92 41.85 38.48 13.84
N THR A 93 41.09 37.85 14.74
CA THR A 93 41.57 37.16 15.95
C THR A 93 41.70 35.65 15.77
N ALA A 94 41.24 35.11 14.64
CA ALA A 94 41.28 33.68 14.36
C ALA A 94 42.71 33.12 14.20
N THR A 95 42.98 32.04 14.93
CA THR A 95 44.19 31.21 14.80
C THR A 95 44.18 30.37 13.52
N GLU A 96 45.35 29.90 13.08
CA GLU A 96 45.43 28.96 11.94
C GLU A 96 44.68 27.64 12.21
N CYS A 97 44.64 27.18 13.46
CA CYS A 97 43.84 26.02 13.86
C CYS A 97 42.33 26.26 13.64
N GLN A 98 41.82 27.42 14.03
CA GLN A 98 40.42 27.79 13.82
C GLN A 98 40.06 27.91 12.33
N LYS A 99 40.97 28.44 11.50
CA LYS A 99 40.78 28.48 10.04
C LYS A 99 40.78 27.08 9.43
N ALA A 100 41.66 26.20 9.88
CA ALA A 100 41.69 24.80 9.44
C ALA A 100 40.40 24.06 9.84
N ARG A 101 39.91 24.28 11.07
CA ARG A 101 38.64 23.73 11.55
C ARG A 101 37.46 24.22 10.73
N LEU A 102 37.42 25.50 10.35
CA LEU A 102 36.37 26.04 9.49
C LEU A 102 36.33 25.35 8.10
N ALA A 103 37.51 25.09 7.51
CA ALA A 103 37.61 24.35 6.26
C ALA A 103 37.15 22.89 6.41
N GLU A 104 37.50 22.25 7.53
CA GLU A 104 37.06 20.89 7.86
C GLU A 104 35.53 20.82 7.99
N ILE A 105 34.92 21.74 8.75
CA ILE A 105 33.45 21.84 8.89
C ILE A 105 32.80 21.96 7.51
N ASN A 106 33.32 22.83 6.64
CA ASN A 106 32.76 22.99 5.30
C ASN A 106 32.86 21.71 4.46
N SER A 107 33.94 20.94 4.59
CA SER A 107 34.05 19.63 3.94
C SER A 107 33.03 18.64 4.50
N GLN A 108 32.92 18.55 5.83
CA GLN A 108 32.00 17.64 6.50
C GLN A 108 30.55 17.93 6.11
N LEU A 109 30.13 19.20 6.08
CA LEU A 109 28.80 19.59 5.63
C LEU A 109 28.54 19.15 4.17
N GLY A 110 29.54 19.28 3.28
CA GLY A 110 29.42 18.84 1.89
C GLY A 110 29.26 17.32 1.74
N ASP A 111 30.06 16.55 2.49
CA ASP A 111 29.99 15.09 2.52
C ASP A 111 28.66 14.61 3.08
N ASP A 112 28.20 15.23 4.16
CA ASP A 112 26.92 14.95 4.80
C ASP A 112 25.72 15.28 3.90
N LEU A 113 25.76 16.37 3.12
CA LEU A 113 24.73 16.65 2.10
C LEU A 113 24.66 15.56 1.02
N THR A 114 25.82 15.03 0.61
CA THR A 114 25.89 13.91 -0.35
C THR A 114 25.30 12.64 0.27
N SER A 115 25.58 12.39 1.54
CA SER A 115 24.96 11.30 2.31
C SER A 115 23.44 11.49 2.39
N LEU A 116 22.95 12.69 2.68
CA LEU A 116 21.52 13.01 2.78
C LEU A 116 20.79 12.76 1.45
N LEU A 117 21.37 13.21 0.33
CA LEU A 117 20.84 12.93 -1.01
C LEU A 117 20.77 11.42 -1.30
N THR A 118 21.79 10.67 -0.86
CA THR A 118 21.83 9.22 -1.01
C THR A 118 20.77 8.55 -0.14
N THR A 119 20.62 8.98 1.11
CA THR A 119 19.60 8.47 2.02
C THR A 119 18.22 8.67 1.41
N LEU A 120 17.87 9.89 0.96
CA LEU A 120 16.59 10.21 0.32
C LEU A 120 16.23 9.35 -0.90
N SER A 121 17.22 8.72 -1.56
CA SER A 121 16.95 7.78 -2.66
C SER A 121 16.10 6.56 -2.25
N PHE A 122 15.97 6.28 -0.94
CA PHE A 122 15.05 5.27 -0.41
C PHE A 122 13.62 5.44 -0.92
N GLN A 123 13.23 6.67 -1.25
CA GLN A 123 11.89 7.01 -1.73
C GLN A 123 11.53 6.32 -3.05
N ASP A 124 12.49 6.07 -3.95
CA ASP A 124 12.22 5.33 -5.20
C ASP A 124 11.89 3.86 -4.90
N ILE A 125 12.68 3.23 -4.03
CA ILE A 125 12.47 1.84 -3.60
C ILE A 125 11.11 1.72 -2.90
N THR A 126 10.79 2.65 -2.00
CA THR A 126 9.51 2.71 -1.31
C THR A 126 8.35 2.89 -2.30
N GLY A 127 8.49 3.77 -3.29
CA GLY A 127 7.48 3.97 -4.33
C GLY A 127 7.22 2.71 -5.17
N GLN A 128 8.27 1.95 -5.51
CA GLN A 128 8.12 0.68 -6.21
C GLN A 128 7.42 -0.38 -5.34
N ARG A 129 7.74 -0.46 -4.05
CA ARG A 129 7.08 -1.40 -3.12
C ARG A 129 5.60 -1.06 -2.96
N ILE A 130 5.24 0.21 -2.78
CA ILE A 130 3.84 0.66 -2.73
C ILE A 130 3.10 0.28 -4.01
N LYS A 131 3.71 0.45 -5.20
CA LYS A 131 3.10 0.01 -6.46
C LYS A 131 2.78 -1.49 -6.48
N ARG A 132 3.67 -2.33 -5.93
CA ARG A 132 3.42 -3.79 -5.82
C ARG A 132 2.26 -4.09 -4.88
N VAL A 133 2.20 -3.41 -3.74
CA VAL A 133 1.08 -3.53 -2.79
C VAL A 133 -0.24 -3.16 -3.45
N VAL A 134 -0.30 -2.01 -4.13
CA VAL A 134 -1.50 -1.56 -4.85
C VAL A 134 -1.91 -2.58 -5.92
N ALA A 135 -0.95 -3.14 -6.66
CA ALA A 135 -1.23 -4.17 -7.64
C ALA A 135 -1.80 -5.46 -7.01
N ALA A 136 -1.26 -5.89 -5.86
CA ALA A 136 -1.77 -7.05 -5.11
C ALA A 136 -3.19 -6.80 -4.58
N LEU A 137 -3.44 -5.62 -4.01
CA LEU A 137 -4.78 -5.22 -3.54
C LEU A 137 -5.80 -5.18 -4.68
N ASN A 138 -5.43 -4.66 -5.85
CA ASN A 138 -6.30 -4.66 -7.03
C ASN A 138 -6.62 -6.10 -7.49
N LYS A 139 -5.67 -7.03 -7.39
CA LYS A 139 -5.93 -8.45 -7.71
C LYS A 139 -6.90 -9.07 -6.72
N ILE A 140 -6.66 -8.85 -5.42
CA ILE A 140 -7.54 -9.29 -4.34
C ILE A 140 -8.95 -8.75 -4.55
N GLU A 141 -9.10 -7.45 -4.79
CA GLU A 141 -10.40 -6.80 -5.03
C GLU A 141 -11.13 -7.48 -6.19
N ASN A 142 -10.42 -7.72 -7.30
CA ASN A 142 -11.00 -8.41 -8.45
C ASN A 142 -11.44 -9.84 -8.10
N SER A 143 -10.67 -10.58 -7.31
CA SER A 143 -11.03 -11.94 -6.86
C SER A 143 -12.27 -11.92 -5.96
N VAL A 144 -12.37 -10.96 -5.03
CA VAL A 144 -13.52 -10.83 -4.13
C VAL A 144 -14.79 -10.43 -4.89
N VAL A 145 -14.68 -9.47 -5.82
CA VAL A 145 -15.82 -9.05 -6.64
C VAL A 145 -16.28 -10.20 -7.55
N GLU A 146 -15.35 -10.93 -8.16
CA GLU A 146 -15.66 -12.13 -8.95
C GLU A 146 -16.37 -13.19 -8.09
N LEU A 147 -15.88 -13.46 -6.89
CA LEU A 147 -16.50 -14.40 -5.97
C LEU A 147 -17.92 -13.94 -5.57
N TYR A 148 -18.09 -12.66 -5.24
CA TYR A 148 -19.39 -12.10 -4.85
C TYR A 148 -20.40 -12.15 -5.99
N VAL A 149 -20.02 -11.69 -7.18
CA VAL A 149 -20.89 -11.69 -8.36
C VAL A 149 -21.23 -13.12 -8.77
N SER A 150 -20.24 -14.01 -8.85
CA SER A 150 -20.50 -15.41 -9.23
C SER A 150 -21.42 -16.11 -8.24
N SER A 151 -21.25 -15.86 -6.93
CA SER A 151 -22.08 -16.47 -5.89
C SER A 151 -23.51 -15.93 -5.90
N GLY A 152 -23.68 -14.61 -6.06
CA GLY A 152 -25.00 -14.01 -6.20
C GLY A 152 -25.76 -14.56 -7.40
N LEU A 153 -25.08 -14.73 -8.54
CA LEU A 153 -25.67 -15.31 -9.75
C LEU A 153 -25.99 -16.81 -9.60
N ILE A 154 -25.13 -17.57 -8.91
CA ILE A 154 -25.37 -19.00 -8.64
C ILE A 154 -26.59 -19.16 -7.70
N MET A 155 -26.68 -18.34 -6.65
CA MET A 155 -27.83 -18.38 -5.72
C MET A 155 -29.13 -17.98 -6.42
N ASP A 156 -29.15 -16.88 -7.18
CA ASP A 156 -30.31 -16.44 -7.94
C ASP A 156 -30.76 -17.47 -8.99
N GLY A 157 -29.80 -18.08 -9.70
CA GLY A 157 -30.09 -19.13 -10.67
C GLY A 157 -30.61 -20.43 -10.03
N ALA A 158 -30.11 -20.79 -8.85
CA ALA A 158 -30.59 -21.95 -8.10
C ALA A 158 -32.00 -21.74 -7.51
N GLU A 159 -32.33 -20.49 -7.10
CA GLU A 159 -33.69 -20.13 -6.65
C GLU A 159 -34.70 -20.10 -7.81
N LYS A 160 -34.29 -19.60 -8.98
CA LYS A 160 -35.17 -19.47 -10.17
C LYS A 160 -35.37 -20.78 -10.93
N ASP A 161 -34.38 -21.67 -10.95
CA ASP A 161 -34.46 -22.96 -11.63
C ASP A 161 -33.74 -24.08 -10.85
N PRO A 162 -34.44 -24.75 -9.91
CA PRO A 162 -33.87 -25.82 -9.09
C PRO A 162 -33.43 -27.06 -9.88
N ALA A 163 -33.82 -27.18 -11.16
CA ALA A 163 -33.47 -28.30 -12.03
C ALA A 163 -32.18 -28.05 -12.84
N LYS A 164 -31.68 -26.81 -12.89
CA LYS A 164 -30.39 -26.49 -13.50
C LYS A 164 -29.26 -27.12 -12.69
N ASN A 165 -28.35 -27.79 -13.41
CA ASN A 165 -27.21 -28.43 -12.78
C ASN A 165 -26.14 -27.39 -12.39
N ALA A 166 -25.42 -27.61 -11.29
CA ALA A 166 -24.47 -26.65 -10.72
C ALA A 166 -23.39 -26.17 -11.72
N GLN A 167 -23.00 -27.04 -12.66
CA GLN A 167 -22.04 -26.72 -13.71
C GLN A 167 -22.56 -25.65 -14.69
N ALA A 168 -23.84 -25.69 -15.04
CA ALA A 168 -24.45 -24.72 -15.97
C ALA A 168 -24.60 -23.34 -15.31
N LEU A 169 -24.98 -23.31 -14.03
CA LEU A 169 -25.05 -22.08 -13.23
C LEU A 169 -23.67 -21.41 -13.09
N LYS A 170 -22.63 -22.23 -12.93
CA LYS A 170 -21.24 -21.76 -12.86
C LYS A 170 -20.75 -21.18 -14.19
N GLU A 171 -21.05 -21.82 -15.32
CA GLU A 171 -20.69 -21.28 -16.65
C GLU A 171 -21.40 -19.95 -16.95
N GLU A 172 -22.67 -19.83 -16.55
CA GLU A 172 -23.46 -18.59 -16.67
C GLU A 172 -22.87 -17.47 -15.79
N ALA A 173 -22.55 -17.79 -14.54
CA ALA A 173 -21.90 -16.88 -13.61
C ALA A 173 -20.50 -16.44 -14.09
N SER A 174 -19.67 -17.36 -14.60
CA SER A 174 -18.33 -17.03 -15.12
C SER A 174 -18.39 -16.11 -16.34
N LYS A 175 -19.33 -16.33 -17.27
CA LYS A 175 -19.53 -15.41 -18.41
C LYS A 175 -19.96 -14.02 -17.97
N ALA A 176 -20.90 -13.92 -17.04
CA ALA A 176 -21.35 -12.64 -16.52
C ALA A 176 -20.23 -11.87 -15.78
N VAL A 177 -19.36 -12.58 -15.07
CA VAL A 177 -18.15 -12.00 -14.45
C VAL A 177 -17.16 -11.49 -15.50
N GLU A 178 -16.95 -12.24 -16.60
CA GLU A 178 -16.09 -11.80 -17.71
C GLU A 178 -16.63 -10.53 -18.38
N ASP A 179 -17.93 -10.47 -18.65
CA ASP A 179 -18.58 -9.28 -19.23
C ASP A 179 -18.48 -8.08 -18.27
N PHE A 180 -18.67 -8.30 -16.97
CA PHE A 180 -18.47 -7.28 -15.94
C PHE A 180 -17.02 -6.76 -15.92
N ARG A 181 -16.03 -7.65 -16.03
CA ARG A 181 -14.61 -7.28 -16.11
C ARG A 181 -14.28 -6.43 -17.32
N GLN A 182 -14.84 -6.77 -18.48
CA GLN A 182 -14.63 -6.00 -19.71
C GLN A 182 -15.22 -4.59 -19.59
N ASN A 183 -16.43 -4.46 -19.04
CA ASN A 183 -17.05 -3.16 -18.81
C ASN A 183 -16.26 -2.30 -17.80
N ARG A 184 -15.75 -2.90 -16.71
CA ARG A 184 -14.96 -2.16 -15.70
C ARG A 184 -13.64 -1.61 -16.24
N LYS A 185 -12.94 -2.36 -17.12
CA LYS A 185 -11.72 -1.87 -17.80
C LYS A 185 -11.98 -0.68 -18.72
N VAL A 186 -13.17 -0.61 -19.35
CA VAL A 186 -13.58 0.50 -20.23
C VAL A 186 -13.91 1.76 -19.43
N VAL A 187 -14.44 1.63 -18.21
CA VAL A 187 -14.70 2.78 -17.32
C VAL A 187 -13.41 3.33 -16.70
N SER A 188 -12.44 2.45 -16.37
CA SER A 188 -11.14 2.85 -15.81
C SER A 188 -10.20 3.55 -16.81
N SER A 189 -10.44 3.44 -18.12
CA SER A 189 -9.64 4.10 -19.16
C SER A 189 -10.11 5.51 -19.52
N LEU A 190 -11.20 5.99 -18.90
CA LEU A 190 -11.72 7.34 -19.09
C LEU A 190 -11.31 8.27 -17.93
N ASN A 191 -10.13 8.89 -18.11
CA ASN A 191 -9.73 10.24 -17.67
C ASN A 191 -9.83 10.65 -16.18
N GLY A 192 -8.67 10.72 -15.53
CA GLY A 192 -8.28 11.84 -14.64
C GLY A 192 -8.95 11.97 -13.26
N PRO A 193 -8.35 12.74 -12.33
CA PRO A 193 -8.64 12.62 -10.91
C PRO A 193 -9.90 13.39 -10.52
N LYS A 194 -11.03 12.71 -10.33
CA LYS A 194 -12.15 13.26 -9.54
C LYS A 194 -12.86 12.18 -8.71
N LYS A 195 -12.57 12.25 -7.40
CA LYS A 195 -13.51 12.23 -6.27
C LYS A 195 -14.70 11.26 -6.35
N GLY A 196 -14.60 10.18 -5.57
CA GLY A 196 -15.72 9.37 -5.11
C GLY A 196 -16.17 8.32 -6.13
N VAL A 197 -16.02 7.04 -5.76
CA VAL A 197 -16.77 5.94 -6.38
C VAL A 197 -18.23 6.39 -6.48
N SER A 198 -18.73 6.54 -7.71
CA SER A 198 -20.07 7.08 -7.93
C SER A 198 -21.09 6.10 -7.37
N GLN A 199 -21.76 6.50 -6.30
CA GLN A 199 -22.89 5.82 -5.65
C GLN A 199 -23.85 5.19 -6.69
N GLY A 200 -24.10 5.86 -7.81
CA GLY A 200 -24.97 5.38 -8.88
C GLY A 200 -24.54 4.07 -9.55
N ALA A 201 -23.24 3.76 -9.62
CA ALA A 201 -22.79 2.46 -10.15
C ALA A 201 -23.07 1.30 -9.18
N ILE A 202 -23.14 1.61 -7.88
CA ILE A 202 -23.53 0.65 -6.84
C ILE A 202 -25.05 0.50 -6.84
N ASP A 203 -25.79 1.60 -6.97
CA ASP A 203 -27.26 1.59 -7.05
C ASP A 203 -27.77 0.85 -8.30
N ASP A 204 -27.13 1.02 -9.45
CA ASP A 204 -27.46 0.28 -10.68
C ASP A 204 -27.16 -1.22 -10.55
N MET A 205 -26.11 -1.57 -9.80
CA MET A 205 -25.72 -2.96 -9.54
C MET A 205 -26.69 -3.64 -8.56
N LEU A 206 -27.20 -2.91 -7.56
CA LEU A 206 -28.23 -3.39 -6.64
C LEU A 206 -29.58 -3.56 -7.35
N ALA A 207 -29.95 -2.61 -8.20
CA ALA A 207 -31.19 -2.66 -8.98
C ALA A 207 -31.23 -3.84 -9.97
N GLN A 208 -30.09 -4.20 -10.57
CA GLN A 208 -30.00 -5.37 -11.46
C GLN A 208 -30.08 -6.71 -10.70
N LEU A 209 -29.75 -6.73 -9.41
CA LEU A 209 -29.85 -7.91 -8.53
C LEU A 209 -31.20 -8.01 -7.83
N GLY A 210 -32.16 -7.12 -8.12
CA GLY A 210 -33.51 -7.17 -7.59
C GLY A 210 -33.65 -6.68 -6.14
N MET A 211 -32.72 -5.86 -5.65
CA MET A 211 -32.86 -5.09 -4.40
C MET A 211 -33.08 -3.61 -4.67
#